data_AF-A0A965CXQ8-F1
#
_entry.id   AF-A0A965CXQ8-F1
#
_cell.length_a   1.000
_cell.length_b   1.000
_cell.length_c   1.000
_cell.angle_alpha   90.00
_cell.angle_beta   90.00
_cell.angle_gamma   90.00
#
_symmetry.space_group_name_H-M   'P 1'
#
loop_
_entity.id
_entity.type
_entity.pdbx_description
1 polymer ?
#
loop_
_entity_poly.entity_id
_entity_poly.type
_entity_poly.pdbx_seq_one_letter_code
_entity_poly.pdbx_strand_id
1 'polypeptide(L)' 'MKLICFQWLIVLILGSSVISAAEIRVLNWQGYGTDEAWALEMFKERTGIEVVHDYFNSEQEMLTKLRTNPGV' A
#
# COMPACT_ATOMS: atom_id res chain seq x y z
N MET A 1 34.45 -45.14 19.60
CA MET A 1 35.28 -44.15 18.89
C MET A 1 34.62 -43.82 17.55
N LYS A 2 34.67 -42.53 17.15
CA LYS A 2 33.95 -41.81 16.07
C LYS A 2 32.55 -41.34 16.51
N LEU A 3 32.41 -40.08 16.96
CA LEU A 3 32.13 -38.86 16.16
C LEU A 3 30.86 -39.12 15.31
N ILE A 4 29.79 -38.32 15.34
CA ILE A 4 29.76 -36.91 14.93
C ILE A 4 28.54 -36.22 15.58
N CYS A 5 28.82 -35.19 16.37
CA CYS A 5 27.92 -34.08 16.69
C CYS A 5 27.58 -33.34 15.39
N PHE A 6 26.32 -33.15 14.98
CA PHE A 6 25.97 -32.02 14.10
C PHE A 6 24.47 -31.68 14.15
N GLN A 7 24.19 -30.56 14.80
CA GLN A 7 23.18 -29.56 14.46
C GLN A 7 21.68 -29.85 14.67
N TRP A 8 21.24 -29.41 15.85
CA TRP A 8 20.08 -28.53 16.06
C TRP A 8 19.50 -27.91 14.78
N LEU A 9 18.37 -28.45 14.31
CA LEU A 9 17.52 -27.77 13.33
C LEU A 9 16.56 -26.85 14.10
N ILE A 10 17.02 -25.64 14.43
CA ILE A 10 16.13 -24.58 14.91
C ILE A 10 15.38 -24.06 13.68
N VAL A 11 14.13 -24.51 13.50
CA VAL A 11 13.21 -23.91 12.53
C VAL A 11 12.70 -22.62 13.16
N LEU A 12 13.41 -21.52 12.90
CA LEU A 12 12.96 -20.17 13.21
C LEU A 12 11.88 -19.80 12.18
N ILE A 13 10.62 -20.14 12.48
CA ILE A 13 9.47 -19.54 11.79
C ILE A 13 9.41 -18.10 12.28
N LEU A 14 10.18 -17.22 11.63
CA LEU A 14 9.96 -15.78 11.70
C LEU A 14 8.56 -15.55 11.14
N GLY A 15 7.59 -15.40 12.05
CA GLY A 15 6.26 -14.95 11.72
C GLY A 15 6.39 -13.67 10.93
N SER A 16 6.24 -13.79 9.61
CA SER A 16 6.16 -12.63 8.74
C SER A 16 4.85 -11.97 9.11
N SER A 17 4.91 -10.99 9.99
CA SER A 17 3.83 -10.03 10.14
C SER A 17 3.60 -9.47 8.75
N VAL A 18 2.55 -9.94 8.07
CA VAL A 18 1.98 -9.25 6.92
C VAL A 18 1.51 -7.92 7.48
N ILE A 19 2.41 -6.94 7.48
CA ILE A 19 2.04 -5.54 7.61
C ILE A 19 1.22 -5.30 6.34
N SER A 20 -0.09 -5.41 6.46
CA SER A 20 -0.98 -4.90 5.43
C SER A 20 -0.62 -3.44 5.29
N ALA A 21 -0.09 -3.04 4.13
CA ALA A 21 0.16 -1.64 3.85
C ALA A 21 -1.14 -0.87 4.13
N ALA A 22 -1.06 0.19 4.92
CA ALA A 22 -2.22 1.05 5.12
C ALA A 22 -2.58 1.68 3.78
N GLU A 23 -3.85 1.80 3.46
CA GLU A 23 -4.31 2.39 2.19
C GLU A 23 -4.77 3.83 2.41
N ILE A 24 -4.41 4.74 1.52
CA ILE A 24 -4.99 6.08 1.42
C ILE A 24 -5.67 6.24 0.05
N ARG A 25 -6.93 6.67 0.07
CA ARG A 25 -7.69 6.98 -1.15
C ARG A 25 -7.62 8.47 -1.47
N VAL A 26 -7.29 8.77 -2.71
CA VAL A 26 -7.14 10.14 -3.21
C VAL A 26 -8.13 10.36 -4.34
N LEU A 27 -9.10 11.24 -4.10
CA LEU A 27 -10.02 11.72 -5.12
C LEU A 27 -9.41 12.94 -5.82
N ASN A 28 -9.10 12.84 -7.11
CA ASN A 28 -8.41 13.90 -7.86
C ASN A 28 -8.90 14.04 -9.31
N TRP A 29 -8.46 15.09 -10.00
CA TRP A 29 -8.52 15.18 -11.47
C TRP A 29 -7.44 14.32 -12.10
N GLN A 30 -7.74 13.71 -13.24
CA GLN A 30 -6.73 13.00 -14.03
C GLN A 30 -5.75 14.01 -14.65
N GLY A 31 -4.47 13.63 -14.74
CA GLY A 31 -3.42 14.44 -15.37
C GLY A 31 -2.69 15.41 -14.45
N TYR A 32 -2.96 15.37 -13.13
CA TYR A 32 -2.19 16.14 -12.14
C TYR A 32 -0.87 15.47 -11.74
N GLY A 33 -0.59 14.27 -12.27
CA GLY A 33 0.67 13.54 -12.06
C GLY A 33 0.84 12.95 -10.66
N THR A 34 -0.25 12.81 -9.89
CA THR A 34 -0.21 12.19 -8.55
C THR A 34 -0.16 10.67 -8.60
N ASP A 35 -0.43 10.08 -9.76
CA ASP A 35 -0.45 8.66 -10.06
C ASP A 35 0.78 8.17 -10.85
N GLU A 36 1.80 9.02 -10.98
CA GLU A 36 3.07 8.65 -11.58
C GLU A 36 3.73 7.51 -10.77
N ALA A 37 4.05 6.40 -11.44
CA ALA A 37 4.52 5.17 -10.79
C ALA A 37 5.75 5.41 -9.90
N TRP A 38 6.72 6.21 -10.35
CA TRP A 38 7.92 6.54 -9.58
C TRP A 38 7.61 7.26 -8.27
N ALA A 39 6.56 8.09 -8.24
CA ALA A 39 6.17 8.85 -7.06
C ALA A 39 5.42 7.95 -6.07
N LEU A 40 4.54 7.07 -6.57
CA LEU A 40 3.81 6.09 -5.78
C LEU A 40 4.74 5.10 -5.09
N GLU A 41 5.73 4.58 -5.83
CA GLU A 41 6.75 3.67 -5.29
C GLU A 41 7.55 4.35 -4.19
N MET A 42 8.08 5.55 -4.44
CA MET A 42 8.83 6.30 -3.45
C MET A 42 7.98 6.63 -2.21
N PHE A 43 6.72 7.00 -2.39
CA PHE A 43 5.80 7.28 -1.28
C PHE A 43 5.56 6.02 -0.44
N LYS A 44 5.28 4.89 -1.08
CA LYS A 44 5.07 3.60 -0.41
C LYS A 44 6.32 3.14 0.34
N GLU A 45 7.50 3.26 -0.25
CA GLU A 45 8.76 2.90 0.43
C GLU A 45 9.00 3.74 1.69
N ARG A 46 8.64 5.04 1.65
CA ARG A 46 8.89 6.00 2.74
C ARG A 46 7.86 5.90 3.86
N THR A 47 6.63 5.51 3.55
CA THR A 47 5.49 5.58 4.48
C THR A 47 4.90 4.22 4.82
N GLY A 48 5.14 3.20 4.00
CA GLY A 48 4.43 1.93 4.06
C GLY A 48 2.95 2.01 3.64
N ILE A 49 2.52 3.12 3.03
CA ILE A 49 1.13 3.38 2.65
C ILE A 49 0.95 3.20 1.13
N GLU A 50 -0.09 2.45 0.74
CA GLU A 50 -0.54 2.36 -0.65
C GLU A 50 -1.51 3.49 -0.98
N VAL A 51 -1.31 4.14 -2.13
CA VAL A 51 -2.21 5.20 -2.61
C VAL A 51 -3.12 4.63 -3.68
N VAL A 52 -4.43 4.73 -3.45
CA VAL A 52 -5.47 4.37 -4.41
C VAL A 52 -6.09 5.64 -4.97
N HIS A 53 -6.01 5.81 -6.29
CA HIS A 53 -6.59 6.96 -6.97
C HIS A 53 -8.03 6.67 -7.39
N ASP A 54 -8.91 7.62 -7.11
CA ASP A 54 -10.21 7.75 -7.74
C ASP A 54 -10.27 9.08 -8.49
N TYR A 55 -10.94 9.08 -9.64
CA TYR A 55 -11.01 10.22 -10.54
C TYR A 55 -12.42 10.74 -10.70
N PHE A 56 -12.51 12.02 -11.02
CA PHE A 56 -13.75 12.68 -11.42
C PHE A 56 -13.53 13.57 -12.64
N ASN A 57 -14.59 13.79 -13.41
CA ASN A 57 -14.57 14.57 -14.65
C ASN A 57 -15.26 15.93 -14.52
N SER A 58 -15.91 16.19 -13.38
CA SER A 58 -16.56 17.46 -13.08
C SER A 58 -16.64 17.71 -11.57
N GLU A 59 -16.77 18.98 -11.18
CA GLU A 59 -16.96 19.35 -9.77
C GLU A 59 -18.26 18.75 -9.20
N GLN A 60 -19.32 18.66 -10.00
CA GLN A 60 -20.59 18.07 -9.59
C GLN A 60 -20.44 16.58 -9.28
N GLU A 61 -19.65 15.85 -10.07
CA GLU A 61 -19.30 14.46 -9.80
C GLU A 61 -18.49 14.34 -8.50
N MET A 62 -17.44 15.17 -8.32
CA MET A 62 -16.64 15.20 -7.09
C MET A 62 -17.51 15.43 -5.85
N LEU A 63 -18.39 16.43 -5.88
CA LEU A 63 -19.31 16.75 -4.79
C LEU A 63 -20.28 15.59 -4.51
N THR A 64 -20.73 14.90 -5.54
CA THR A 64 -21.61 13.74 -5.39
C THR A 64 -20.88 12.63 -4.66
N LYS A 65 -19.68 12.24 -5.13
CA LYS A 65 -18.84 11.21 -4.49
C LYS A 65 -18.56 11.52 -3.01
N LEU A 66 -18.17 12.75 -2.70
CA LEU A 66 -17.90 13.18 -1.33
C LEU A 66 -19.14 13.15 -0.42
N ARG A 67 -20.33 13.41 -0.97
CA ARG A 67 -21.58 13.47 -0.19
C ARG A 67 -22.26 12.13 -0.01
N THR A 68 -22.17 11.24 -1.00
CA THR A 68 -22.91 9.98 -1.00
C THR A 68 -22.06 8.79 -0.56
N ASN A 69 -20.77 8.79 -0.84
CA ASN A 69 -19.90 7.63 -0.61
C ASN A 69 -18.43 8.03 -0.42
N PRO A 70 -18.10 8.83 0.62
CA PRO A 70 -16.74 9.33 0.80
C PRO A 70 -15.75 8.18 1.07
N GLY A 71 -14.70 8.11 0.27
CA GLY A 71 -13.57 7.18 0.50
C GLY A 71 -13.84 5.74 0.08
N VAL A 72 -14.80 5.50 -0.81
CA VAL A 72 -15.20 4.16 -1.26
C VAL A 72 -14.99 4.03 -2.76
#